data_AF-A0A7S1UIZ2-F1
#
_entry.id   AF-A0A7S1UIZ2-F1
#
_cell.length_a   1.000
_cell.length_b   1.000
_cell.length_c   1.000
_cell.angle_alpha   90.00
_cell.angle_beta   90.00
_cell.angle_gamma   90.00
#
_symmetry.space_group_name_H-M   'P 1'
#
loop_
_entity.id
_entity.type
_entity.pdbx_description
1 polymer ?
#
loop_
_entity_poly.entity_id
_entity_poly.type
_entity_poly.pdbx_seq_one_letter_code
_entity_poly.pdbx_strand_id
1 'polypeptide(L)'
;PDRRAITRNAKRKKGRRRSYIKGTIINDEHEQYTLALGMMHAMRVAIGRRIAPGERTALVLDDFMSVDKYVLPPGGMNHGPLPTPPHNLSHTFKFKDYSPMVFREIRRICGLEDSSYMLSVCGNRNFIEFIPNSKSGQFFFYSHDGKYMIKTQTPEE
;
A
#
# COMPACT_ATOMS: atom_id res chain seq x y z
N PRO A 1 -16.20 7.75 54.72
CA PRO A 1 -16.70 8.09 53.37
C PRO A 1 -15.71 7.60 52.30
N ASP A 2 -16.18 6.62 51.55
CA ASP A 2 -15.50 5.74 50.60
C ASP A 2 -14.94 6.47 49.37
N ARG A 3 -13.69 6.16 48.97
CA ARG A 3 -13.18 6.35 47.59
C ARG A 3 -12.19 5.25 47.21
N ARG A 4 -12.72 4.05 46.95
CA ARG A 4 -12.06 3.03 46.11
C ARG A 4 -11.74 3.58 44.72
N ALA A 5 -10.46 3.82 44.42
CA ALA A 5 -9.99 4.00 43.05
C ALA A 5 -9.52 2.64 42.49
N ILE A 6 -10.45 1.92 41.87
CA ILE A 6 -10.17 0.71 41.09
C ILE A 6 -9.47 1.15 39.80
N THR A 7 -8.15 0.99 39.73
CA THR A 7 -7.39 1.11 38.48
C THR A 7 -7.73 -0.10 37.58
N ARG A 8 -8.71 0.09 36.69
CA ARG A 8 -8.99 -0.89 35.62
C ARG A 8 -7.85 -0.86 34.60
N ASN A 9 -6.93 -1.78 34.75
CA ASN A 9 -5.86 -2.05 33.79
C ASN A 9 -6.48 -2.72 32.55
N ALA A 10 -6.98 -1.92 31.61
CA ALA A 10 -7.56 -2.40 30.36
C ALA A 10 -6.44 -2.92 29.43
N LYS A 11 -6.10 -4.22 29.57
CA LYS A 11 -5.33 -4.96 28.56
C LYS A 11 -6.08 -4.89 27.22
N ARG A 12 -5.66 -3.96 26.36
CA ARG A 12 -6.17 -3.82 24.99
C ARG A 12 -5.72 -5.03 24.18
N LYS A 13 -6.54 -6.11 24.18
CA LYS A 13 -6.38 -7.23 23.26
C LYS A 13 -6.51 -6.67 21.84
N LYS A 14 -5.39 -6.50 21.11
CA LYS A 14 -5.38 -6.28 19.66
C LYS A 14 -5.92 -7.55 19.00
N GLY A 15 -7.24 -7.70 18.97
CA GLY A 15 -7.92 -8.70 18.17
C GLY A 15 -7.52 -8.49 16.71
N ARG A 16 -6.88 -9.49 16.12
CA ARG A 16 -6.55 -9.51 14.69
C ARG A 16 -7.89 -9.49 13.95
N ARG A 17 -8.33 -8.31 13.48
CA ARG A 17 -9.53 -8.20 12.62
C ARG A 17 -9.26 -9.07 11.40
N ARG A 18 -9.87 -10.25 11.34
CA ARG A 18 -9.91 -11.04 10.11
C ARG A 18 -10.66 -10.18 9.08
N SER A 19 -10.07 -10.01 7.91
CA SER A 19 -10.77 -9.41 6.78
C SER A 19 -12.05 -10.22 6.55
N TYR A 20 -13.20 -9.55 6.52
CA TYR A 20 -14.49 -10.18 6.19
C TYR A 20 -14.64 -10.37 4.67
N ILE A 21 -13.69 -9.87 3.88
CA ILE A 21 -13.69 -9.99 2.43
C ILE A 21 -13.55 -11.47 2.06
N LYS A 22 -14.54 -11.97 1.30
CA LYS A 22 -14.49 -13.29 0.65
C LYS A 22 -13.86 -13.11 -0.73
N GLY A 23 -12.85 -13.91 -1.04
CA GLY A 23 -12.13 -13.86 -2.30
C GLY A 23 -10.93 -14.81 -2.32
N THR A 24 -10.34 -14.99 -3.51
CA THR A 24 -9.15 -15.83 -3.70
C THR A 24 -7.92 -15.11 -3.18
N ILE A 25 -7.04 -15.81 -2.45
CA ILE A 25 -5.76 -15.21 -2.04
C ILE A 25 -4.82 -15.21 -3.25
N ILE A 26 -4.22 -14.06 -3.55
CA ILE A 26 -3.26 -13.91 -4.65
C ILE A 26 -1.88 -14.41 -4.18
N ASN A 27 -1.68 -15.73 -4.20
CA ASN A 27 -0.41 -16.41 -3.95
C ASN A 27 0.39 -16.61 -5.25
N ASP A 28 1.55 -17.26 -5.17
CA ASP A 28 2.46 -17.54 -6.28
C ASP A 28 1.87 -18.41 -7.41
N GLU A 29 0.78 -19.11 -7.13
CA GLU A 29 0.02 -19.90 -8.12
C GLU A 29 -1.06 -19.06 -8.85
N HIS A 30 -1.34 -17.83 -8.38
CA HIS A 30 -2.38 -16.97 -8.92
C HIS A 30 -1.88 -16.20 -10.15
N GLU A 31 -2.71 -16.08 -11.20
CA GLU A 31 -2.35 -15.37 -12.43
C GLU A 31 -1.92 -13.90 -12.20
N GLN A 32 -2.60 -13.20 -11.28
CA GLN A 32 -2.30 -11.83 -10.89
C GLN A 32 -1.15 -11.67 -9.87
N TYR A 33 -0.45 -12.75 -9.50
CA TYR A 33 0.61 -12.70 -8.48
C TYR A 33 1.71 -11.71 -8.81
N THR A 34 2.21 -11.77 -10.04
CA THR A 34 3.28 -10.90 -10.53
C THR A 34 2.92 -9.43 -10.39
N LEU A 35 1.70 -9.07 -10.79
CA LEU A 35 1.19 -7.70 -10.69
C LEU A 35 1.05 -7.26 -9.22
N ALA A 36 0.42 -8.10 -8.39
CA ALA A 36 0.20 -7.83 -6.98
C ALA A 36 1.51 -7.63 -6.22
N LEU A 37 2.48 -8.53 -6.39
CA LEU A 37 3.76 -8.46 -5.71
C LEU A 37 4.61 -7.27 -6.21
N GLY A 38 4.64 -7.03 -7.53
CA GLY A 38 5.32 -5.87 -8.10
C GLY A 38 4.76 -4.54 -7.57
N MET A 39 3.44 -4.43 -7.49
CA MET A 39 2.77 -3.26 -6.91
C MET A 39 3.08 -3.09 -5.42
N MET A 40 3.01 -4.15 -4.62
CA MET A 40 3.36 -4.09 -3.19
C MET A 40 4.78 -3.59 -2.95
N HIS A 41 5.75 -4.11 -3.71
CA HIS A 41 7.15 -3.67 -3.61
C HIS A 41 7.31 -2.20 -4.03
N ALA A 42 6.70 -1.80 -5.14
CA ALA A 42 6.83 -0.44 -5.64
C ALA A 42 6.17 0.58 -4.72
N MET A 43 4.96 0.30 -4.23
CA MET A 43 4.27 1.16 -3.26
C MET A 43 5.04 1.27 -1.94
N ARG A 44 5.65 0.19 -1.46
CA ARG A 44 6.51 0.22 -0.25
C ARG A 44 7.64 1.23 -0.40
N VAL A 45 8.32 1.21 -1.56
CA VAL A 45 9.42 2.13 -1.87
C VAL A 45 8.91 3.57 -1.99
N ALA A 46 7.84 3.78 -2.74
CA ALA A 46 7.28 5.12 -2.99
C ALA A 46 6.77 5.79 -1.70
N ILE A 47 5.99 5.07 -0.89
CA ILE A 47 5.50 5.58 0.40
C ILE A 47 6.67 5.80 1.36
N GLY A 48 7.60 4.85 1.44
CA GLY A 48 8.80 4.94 2.29
C GLY A 48 9.64 6.19 2.02
N ARG A 49 9.80 6.57 0.75
CA ARG A 49 10.49 7.80 0.35
C ARG A 49 9.82 9.05 0.92
N ARG A 50 8.48 9.09 0.96
CA ARG A 50 7.70 10.28 1.32
C ARG A 50 7.43 10.48 2.82
N ILE A 51 7.71 9.44 3.62
CA ILE A 51 7.69 9.52 5.09
C ILE A 51 9.09 9.82 5.67
N ALA A 52 10.12 9.90 4.82
CA ALA A 52 11.48 10.15 5.27
C ALA A 52 11.62 11.56 5.89
N PRO A 53 12.47 11.73 6.91
CA PRO A 53 12.74 13.04 7.49
C PRO A 53 13.20 14.06 6.45
N GLY A 54 12.69 15.29 6.54
CA GLY A 54 13.05 16.38 5.63
C GLY A 54 12.16 16.52 4.39
N GLU A 55 11.19 15.62 4.19
CA GLU A 55 10.20 15.79 3.13
C GLU A 55 9.27 16.98 3.44
N ARG A 56 9.03 17.83 2.44
CA ARG A 56 8.17 19.02 2.56
C ARG A 56 6.75 18.63 2.95
N THR A 57 6.05 19.42 3.77
CA THR A 57 4.66 19.15 4.18
C THR A 57 3.62 19.88 3.33
N ALA A 58 3.80 21.18 3.08
CA ALA A 58 2.88 21.99 2.27
C ALA A 58 2.91 21.57 0.79
N LEU A 59 1.76 21.60 0.10
CA LEU A 59 1.66 21.37 -1.34
C LEU A 59 2.00 22.63 -2.16
N VAL A 60 2.53 22.44 -3.37
CA VAL A 60 2.70 23.47 -4.41
C VAL A 60 2.01 23.00 -5.69
N LEU A 61 1.80 23.91 -6.64
CA LEU A 61 1.09 23.61 -7.89
C LEU A 61 1.76 22.48 -8.69
N ASP A 62 3.10 22.44 -8.73
CA ASP A 62 3.84 21.40 -9.45
C ASP A 62 3.59 19.98 -8.91
N ASP A 63 3.15 19.85 -7.65
CA ASP A 63 2.88 18.54 -7.05
C ASP A 63 1.74 17.81 -7.77
N PHE A 64 0.79 18.53 -8.37
CA PHE A 64 -0.39 17.97 -9.06
C PHE A 64 -0.07 17.36 -10.42
N MET A 65 1.10 17.67 -10.99
CA MET A 65 1.55 17.11 -12.27
C MET A 65 2.82 16.27 -12.10
N SER A 66 3.32 16.15 -10.88
CA SER A 66 4.54 15.41 -10.58
C SER A 66 4.37 13.90 -10.83
N VAL A 67 5.40 13.27 -11.41
CA VAL A 67 5.44 11.82 -11.63
C VAL A 67 6.82 11.30 -11.23
N ASP A 68 6.85 10.52 -10.15
CA ASP A 68 8.06 9.80 -9.75
C ASP A 68 8.16 8.51 -10.55
N LYS A 69 9.38 8.14 -10.95
CA LYS A 69 9.66 6.91 -11.70
C LYS A 69 10.61 6.02 -10.91
N TYR A 70 10.26 4.75 -10.82
CA TYR A 70 10.97 3.74 -10.03
C TYR A 70 11.34 2.56 -10.92
N VAL A 71 12.53 2.00 -10.69
CA VAL A 71 12.99 0.77 -11.33
C VAL A 71 13.32 -0.22 -10.22
N LEU A 72 12.68 -1.39 -10.25
CA LEU A 72 12.79 -2.43 -9.24
C LEU A 72 13.33 -3.70 -9.89
N PRO A 73 14.66 -3.93 -9.87
CA PRO A 73 15.25 -5.17 -10.35
C PRO A 73 15.05 -6.31 -9.32
N PRO A 74 15.04 -7.59 -9.75
CA PRO A 74 14.90 -8.74 -8.84
C PRO A 74 15.87 -8.77 -7.66
N GLY A 75 17.14 -8.44 -7.92
CA GLY A 75 18.18 -8.37 -6.89
C GLY A 75 18.09 -7.15 -5.97
N GLY A 76 17.14 -6.25 -6.20
CA GLY A 76 17.08 -4.96 -5.55
C GLY A 76 18.22 -4.02 -5.98
N MET A 77 18.26 -2.85 -5.37
CA MET A 77 19.31 -1.86 -5.60
C MET A 77 19.78 -1.33 -4.24
N ASN A 78 21.01 -1.68 -3.86
CA ASN A 78 21.60 -1.27 -2.57
C ASN A 78 22.35 0.06 -2.67
N HIS A 79 22.74 0.45 -3.88
CA HIS A 79 23.51 1.67 -4.14
C HIS A 79 22.79 2.50 -5.21
N GLY A 80 22.46 3.74 -4.88
CA GLY A 80 21.74 4.65 -5.77
C GLY A 80 20.90 5.67 -5.01
N PRO A 81 20.29 6.63 -5.72
CA PRO A 81 19.48 7.69 -5.12
C PRO A 81 18.19 7.16 -4.45
N LEU A 82 17.83 5.91 -4.74
CA LEU A 82 16.67 5.25 -4.16
C LEU A 82 16.91 3.75 -4.00
N PRO A 83 17.24 3.28 -2.79
CA PRO A 83 17.38 1.87 -2.51
C PRO A 83 16.06 1.11 -2.70
N THR A 84 16.13 -0.08 -3.29
CA THR A 84 14.97 -0.97 -3.48
C THR A 84 15.28 -2.35 -2.91
N PRO A 85 14.36 -2.96 -2.12
CA PRO A 85 14.58 -4.29 -1.57
C PRO A 85 14.46 -5.36 -2.69
N PRO A 86 15.20 -6.49 -2.56
CA PRO A 86 15.06 -7.62 -3.48
C PRO A 86 13.65 -8.23 -3.42
N HIS A 87 13.26 -8.92 -4.49
CA HIS A 87 11.96 -9.58 -4.61
C HIS A 87 12.02 -10.87 -5.44
N ASN A 88 11.06 -11.76 -5.24
CA ASN A 88 11.04 -13.09 -5.85
C ASN A 88 10.56 -13.15 -7.30
N LEU A 89 10.25 -12.00 -7.91
CA LEU A 89 9.85 -11.92 -9.32
C LEU A 89 11.09 -11.99 -10.22
N SER A 90 10.97 -12.68 -11.35
CA SER A 90 12.09 -12.98 -12.26
C SER A 90 12.52 -11.79 -13.15
N HIS A 91 11.78 -10.69 -13.15
CA HIS A 91 12.00 -9.56 -14.05
C HIS A 91 11.96 -8.22 -13.32
N THR A 92 12.54 -7.20 -13.97
CA THR A 92 12.56 -5.84 -13.48
C THR A 92 11.21 -5.15 -13.72
N PHE A 93 10.69 -4.48 -12.69
CA PHE A 93 9.49 -3.65 -12.78
C PHE A 93 9.84 -2.19 -12.95
N LYS A 94 9.01 -1.50 -13.73
CA LYS A 94 8.98 -0.04 -13.77
C LYS A 94 7.69 0.43 -13.15
N PHE A 95 7.77 1.38 -12.24
CA PHE A 95 6.61 1.93 -11.56
C PHE A 95 6.60 3.44 -11.69
N LYS A 96 5.40 4.01 -11.83
CA LYS A 96 5.17 5.44 -11.85
C LYS A 96 4.23 5.77 -10.71
N ASP A 97 4.63 6.71 -9.85
CA ASP A 97 3.78 7.27 -8.81
C ASP A 97 3.35 8.68 -9.25
N TYR A 98 2.05 8.86 -9.42
CA TYR A 98 1.47 10.09 -9.95
C TYR A 98 0.98 10.96 -8.80
N SER A 99 1.41 12.22 -8.79
CA SER A 99 1.08 13.20 -7.73
C SER A 99 1.30 12.68 -6.30
N PRO A 100 2.47 12.10 -5.99
CA PRO A 100 2.74 11.43 -4.70
C PRO A 100 2.43 12.29 -3.48
N MET A 101 2.77 13.58 -3.55
CA MET A 101 2.56 14.55 -2.47
C MET A 101 1.08 14.85 -2.27
N VAL A 102 0.32 14.96 -3.37
CA VAL A 102 -1.14 15.17 -3.33
C VAL A 102 -1.83 13.98 -2.71
N PHE A 103 -1.50 12.75 -3.12
CA PHE A 103 -2.09 11.54 -2.52
C PHE A 103 -1.64 11.28 -1.08
N ARG A 104 -0.45 11.75 -0.67
CA ARG A 104 -0.07 11.79 0.76
C ARG A 104 -0.98 12.72 1.54
N GLU A 105 -1.27 13.91 1.02
CA GLU A 105 -2.14 14.87 1.69
C GLU A 105 -3.61 14.40 1.73
N ILE A 106 -4.11 13.78 0.65
CA ILE A 106 -5.43 13.13 0.65
C ILE A 106 -5.52 12.07 1.76
N ARG A 107 -4.51 11.20 1.88
CA ARG A 107 -4.44 10.21 2.96
C ARG A 107 -4.52 10.87 4.34
N ARG A 108 -3.74 11.94 4.54
CA ARG A 108 -3.73 12.71 5.80
C ARG A 108 -5.11 13.29 6.13
N ILE A 109 -5.78 13.92 5.16
CA ILE A 109 -7.12 14.51 5.32
C ILE A 109 -8.16 13.44 5.64
N CYS A 110 -8.05 12.26 5.04
CA CYS A 110 -8.89 11.10 5.35
C CYS A 110 -8.56 10.43 6.69
N GLY A 111 -7.59 10.96 7.47
CA GLY A 111 -7.17 10.38 8.74
C GLY A 111 -6.39 9.06 8.60
N LEU A 112 -5.78 8.83 7.45
CA LEU A 112 -4.95 7.65 7.18
C LEU A 112 -3.51 7.95 7.58
N GLU A 113 -3.03 7.23 8.60
CA GLU A 113 -1.63 7.25 8.99
C GLU A 113 -0.79 6.44 7.99
N ASP A 114 0.29 7.04 7.48
CA ASP A 114 1.12 6.42 6.43
C ASP A 114 1.69 5.06 6.82
N SER A 115 2.12 4.89 8.08
CA SER A 115 2.66 3.61 8.55
C SER A 115 1.59 2.51 8.54
N SER A 116 0.38 2.82 9.01
CA SER A 116 -0.77 1.92 9.01
C SER A 116 -1.25 1.59 7.59
N TYR A 117 -1.25 2.58 6.69
CA TYR A 117 -1.57 2.39 5.27
C TYR A 117 -0.55 1.47 4.60
N MET A 118 0.75 1.75 4.77
CA MET A 118 1.84 0.95 4.22
C MET A 118 1.82 -0.48 4.75
N LEU A 119 1.50 -0.70 6.04
CA LEU A 119 1.39 -2.06 6.61
C LEU A 119 0.21 -2.87 6.04
N SER A 120 -0.90 -2.21 5.73
CA SER A 120 -2.08 -2.86 5.18
C SER A 120 -1.92 -3.20 3.70
N VAL A 121 -1.45 -2.24 2.90
CA VAL A 121 -1.33 -2.38 1.44
C VAL A 121 -0.01 -3.03 1.03
N CYS A 122 1.10 -2.70 1.69
CA CYS A 122 2.44 -3.11 1.30
C CYS A 122 3.07 -4.07 2.32
N GLY A 123 2.27 -4.69 3.21
CA GLY A 123 2.74 -5.64 4.22
C GLY A 123 3.24 -6.96 3.60
N ASN A 124 3.66 -7.90 4.44
CA ASN A 124 4.12 -9.23 3.99
C ASN A 124 2.95 -10.22 3.76
N ARG A 125 1.75 -9.72 3.50
CA ARG A 125 0.54 -10.54 3.34
C ARG A 125 -0.06 -10.27 1.97
N ASN A 126 -0.46 -11.36 1.32
CA ASN A 126 -1.02 -11.32 -0.02
C ASN A 126 -2.35 -10.56 -0.06
N PHE A 127 -2.63 -9.97 -1.22
CA PHE A 127 -3.94 -9.42 -1.53
C PHE A 127 -4.99 -10.52 -1.71
N ILE A 128 -6.24 -10.10 -1.61
CA ILE A 128 -7.42 -10.93 -1.81
C ILE A 128 -8.09 -10.44 -3.09
N GLU A 129 -8.19 -11.30 -4.10
CA GLU A 129 -8.91 -11.01 -5.32
C GLU A 129 -10.40 -10.81 -5.03
N PHE A 130 -10.98 -9.78 -5.63
CA PHE A 130 -12.41 -9.54 -5.67
C PHE A 130 -12.88 -9.59 -7.12
N ILE A 131 -13.77 -10.53 -7.42
CA ILE A 131 -14.38 -10.63 -8.74
C ILE A 131 -15.70 -9.85 -8.70
N PRO A 132 -15.80 -8.67 -9.32
CA PRO A 132 -17.04 -7.92 -9.35
C PRO A 132 -18.06 -8.64 -10.25
N ASN A 133 -19.36 -8.45 -9.97
CA ASN A 133 -20.44 -8.97 -10.82
C ASN A 133 -20.55 -8.25 -12.18
N SER A 134 -19.68 -7.26 -12.46
CA SER A 134 -19.71 -6.42 -13.66
C SER A 134 -18.66 -6.86 -14.69
N LYS A 135 -19.04 -6.89 -15.98
CA LYS A 135 -18.18 -7.26 -17.13
C LYS A 135 -17.14 -6.19 -17.53
N SER A 136 -16.52 -5.48 -16.59
CA SER A 136 -15.60 -4.38 -16.94
C SER A 136 -14.19 -4.83 -17.32
N GLY A 137 -13.84 -6.12 -17.15
CA GLY A 137 -12.48 -6.63 -17.42
C GLY A 137 -11.40 -6.02 -16.50
N GLN A 138 -11.80 -5.23 -15.51
CA GLN A 138 -10.93 -4.63 -14.51
C GLN A 138 -10.69 -5.61 -13.37
N PHE A 139 -9.46 -5.68 -12.88
CA PHE A 139 -9.10 -6.44 -11.70
C PHE A 139 -9.29 -5.61 -10.44
N PHE A 140 -9.79 -6.27 -9.39
CA PHE A 140 -10.00 -5.66 -8.09
C PHE A 140 -9.32 -6.51 -7.03
N PHE A 141 -8.52 -5.88 -6.19
CA PHE A 141 -7.79 -6.54 -5.11
C PHE A 141 -8.10 -5.83 -3.80
N TYR A 142 -8.27 -6.58 -2.73
CA TYR A 142 -8.28 -6.03 -1.38
C TYR A 142 -6.94 -6.26 -0.69
N SER A 143 -6.51 -5.26 0.06
CA SER A 143 -5.58 -5.45 1.17
C SER A 143 -6.00 -6.63 2.06
N HIS A 144 -5.01 -7.29 2.66
CA HIS A 144 -5.23 -8.49 3.47
C HIS A 144 -6.17 -8.29 4.67
N ASP A 145 -6.35 -7.04 5.13
CA ASP A 145 -7.26 -6.66 6.22
C ASP A 145 -8.57 -6.03 5.72
N GLY A 146 -8.78 -5.98 4.40
CA GLY A 146 -10.01 -5.54 3.75
C GLY A 146 -10.27 -4.04 3.82
N LYS A 147 -9.29 -3.23 4.21
CA LYS A 147 -9.48 -1.77 4.39
C LYS A 147 -9.37 -0.98 3.09
N TYR A 148 -8.49 -1.42 2.19
CA TYR A 148 -8.22 -0.76 0.92
C TYR A 148 -8.52 -1.70 -0.23
N MET A 149 -9.15 -1.14 -1.26
CA MET A 149 -9.35 -1.73 -2.57
C MET A 149 -8.32 -1.13 -3.53
N ILE A 150 -7.67 -1.99 -4.31
CA ILE A 150 -6.90 -1.64 -5.49
C ILE A 150 -7.75 -2.01 -6.69
N LYS A 151 -7.82 -1.11 -7.67
CA LYS A 151 -8.56 -1.27 -8.91
C LYS A 151 -7.65 -0.96 -10.09
N THR A 152 -7.68 -1.78 -11.13
CA THR A 152 -7.02 -1.44 -12.40
C THR A 152 -7.90 -0.50 -13.21
N GLN A 153 -7.29 0.52 -13.81
CA GLN A 153 -7.92 1.49 -14.70
C GLN A 153 -7.30 1.43 -16.10
N THR A 154 -8.05 1.87 -17.11
CA THR A 154 -7.47 2.09 -18.45
C THR A 154 -6.67 3.41 -18.47
N PRO A 155 -5.77 3.61 -19.44
CA PRO A 155 -4.99 4.86 -19.53
C PRO A 155 -5.82 6.13 -19.70
N GLU A 156 -7.05 6.02 -20.23
CA GLU A 156 -7.96 7.13 -20.49
C GLU A 156 -8.78 7.56 -19.27
N GLU A 157 -8.89 6.69 -18.25
CA GLU A 157 -9.61 6.93 -17.00
C GLU A 157 -8.70 7.61 -15.94
#